data_AF-A0A968VR31-F1
#
_entry.id   AF-A0A968VR31-F1
#
_cell.length_a   1.000
_cell.length_b   1.000
_cell.length_c   1.000
_cell.angle_alpha   90.00
_cell.angle_beta   90.00
_cell.angle_gamma   90.00
#
_symmetry.space_group_name_H-M   'P 1'
#
loop_
_entity.id
_entity.type
_entity.pdbx_description
1 polymer ?
#
loop_
_entity_poly.entity_id
_entity_poly.type
_entity_poly.pdbx_seq_one_letter_code
_entity_poly.pdbx_strand_id
1 'polypeptide(L)'
;MNDSSPGISRRRSGKGFSYRDSAGNLLTDANDLARIAALGIPPAWSNVWICADARGHIQATGRDVKGRKQYRYHTRWHDVRDAAKYDRMIAFGKALPAIRERVEQDLAL
;
A
#
# COMPACT_ATOMS: atom_id res chain seq x y z
N MET A 1 -3.30 -6.45 -5.68
CA MET A 1 -2.31 -7.06 -4.75
C MET A 1 -2.55 -6.59 -3.33
N ASN A 2 -3.33 -7.37 -2.58
CA ASN A 2 -3.51 -7.22 -1.14
C ASN A 2 -2.60 -8.25 -0.42
N ASP A 3 -2.54 -8.18 0.91
CA ASP A 3 -1.78 -9.12 1.75
C ASP A 3 -2.35 -10.54 1.80
N SER A 4 -3.46 -10.79 1.09
CA SER A 4 -4.03 -12.13 0.86
C SER A 4 -3.42 -12.81 -0.36
N SER A 5 -2.62 -12.09 -1.15
CA SER A 5 -1.94 -12.61 -2.33
C SER A 5 -0.60 -13.27 -1.97
N PRO A 6 -0.10 -14.22 -2.78
CA PRO A 6 1.25 -14.76 -2.60
C PRO A 6 2.28 -13.62 -2.54
N GLY A 7 3.13 -13.65 -1.52
CA GLY A 7 4.15 -12.62 -1.32
C GLY A 7 5.27 -13.11 -0.42
N ILE A 8 6.19 -12.19 -0.14
CA ILE A 8 7.39 -12.46 0.63
C ILE A 8 7.07 -12.25 2.12
N SER A 9 7.45 -13.22 2.95
CA SER A 9 7.28 -13.14 4.41
C SER A 9 8.60 -12.79 5.08
N ARG A 10 8.54 -11.95 6.13
CA ARG A 10 9.70 -11.62 6.97
C ARG A 10 9.70 -12.43 8.25
N ARG A 11 10.82 -13.06 8.59
CA ARG A 11 11.03 -13.78 9.86
C ARG A 11 12.25 -13.25 10.59
N ARG A 12 12.21 -13.22 11.93
CA ARG A 12 13.38 -12.93 12.75
C ARG A 12 14.42 -14.04 12.56
N SER A 13 15.68 -13.68 12.39
CA SER A 13 16.81 -14.63 12.29
C SER A 13 18.04 -14.02 12.97
N GLY A 14 18.40 -14.56 14.14
CA GLY A 14 19.49 -14.03 14.96
C GLY A 14 19.30 -12.54 15.28
N LYS A 15 20.29 -11.72 14.91
CA LYS A 15 20.27 -10.26 15.10
C LYS A 15 19.48 -9.50 14.02
N GLY A 16 18.99 -10.19 12.98
CA GLY A 16 18.35 -9.56 11.81
C GLY A 16 17.05 -10.25 11.39
N PHE A 17 16.79 -10.18 10.09
CA PHE A 17 15.61 -10.77 9.46
C PHE A 17 16.00 -11.63 8.26
N SER A 18 15.30 -12.72 8.07
CA SER A 18 15.30 -13.50 6.84
C SER A 18 13.98 -13.32 6.10
N TYR A 19 14.05 -13.40 4.77
CA TYR A 19 12.91 -13.25 3.89
C TYR A 19 12.65 -14.56 3.18
N ARG A 20 11.38 -14.92 3.03
CA ARG A 20 10.98 -16.14 2.31
C ARG A 20 9.97 -15.80 1.24
N ASP A 21 10.11 -16.40 0.07
CA ASP A 21 9.15 -16.27 -1.01
C ASP A 21 7.79 -16.91 -0.66
N SER A 22 6.84 -16.87 -1.59
CA SER A 22 5.52 -17.46 -1.40
C SER A 22 5.53 -18.98 -1.31
N ALA A 23 6.57 -19.64 -1.81
CA ALA A 23 6.78 -21.09 -1.70
C ALA A 23 7.51 -21.47 -0.40
N GLY A 24 7.95 -20.49 0.39
CA GLY A 24 8.68 -20.67 1.65
C GLY A 24 10.19 -20.81 1.47
N ASN A 25 10.74 -20.67 0.26
CA ASN A 25 12.17 -20.72 0.02
C ASN A 25 12.85 -19.46 0.55
N LEU A 26 14.10 -19.58 0.97
CA LEU A 26 14.88 -18.44 1.43
C LEU A 26 15.17 -17.51 0.25
N LEU A 27 14.84 -16.23 0.41
CA LEU A 27 15.15 -15.20 -0.57
C LEU A 27 16.60 -14.74 -0.38
N THR A 28 17.45 -15.03 -1.36
CA THR A 28 18.89 -14.71 -1.33
C THR A 28 19.30 -13.74 -2.42
N ASP A 29 18.41 -13.42 -3.36
CA ASP A 29 18.69 -12.47 -4.44
C ASP A 29 19.00 -11.07 -3.89
N ALA A 30 20.15 -10.54 -4.29
CA ALA A 30 20.65 -9.27 -3.77
C ALA A 30 19.77 -8.07 -4.16
N ASN A 31 19.15 -8.10 -5.35
CA ASN A 31 18.29 -7.01 -5.82
C ASN A 31 17.00 -6.97 -5.02
N ASP A 32 16.39 -8.12 -4.76
CA ASP A 32 15.21 -8.23 -3.92
C ASP A 32 15.51 -7.80 -2.48
N LEU A 33 16.63 -8.23 -1.90
CA LEU A 33 17.02 -7.82 -0.55
C LEU A 33 17.26 -6.31 -0.46
N ALA A 34 17.92 -5.71 -1.45
CA ALA A 34 18.14 -4.26 -1.52
C ALA A 34 16.82 -3.50 -1.64
N ARG A 35 15.90 -3.98 -2.50
CA ARG A 35 14.55 -3.42 -2.64
C ARG A 35 13.79 -3.46 -1.31
N ILE A 36 13.80 -4.61 -0.64
CA ILE A 36 13.12 -4.78 0.65
C ILE A 36 13.71 -3.84 1.72
N ALA A 37 15.04 -3.71 1.75
CA ALA A 37 15.71 -2.78 2.66
C ALA A 37 15.27 -1.32 2.41
N ALA A 38 15.14 -0.93 1.14
CA ALA A 38 14.69 0.40 0.74
C ALA A 38 13.25 0.72 1.16
N LEU A 39 12.40 -0.28 1.43
CA LEU A 39 11.04 -0.07 1.96
C LEU A 39 11.02 0.48 3.40
N GLY A 40 12.14 0.39 4.13
CA GLY A 40 12.27 0.91 5.49
C GLY A 40 11.21 0.35 6.45
N ILE A 41 10.97 -0.96 6.40
CA ILE A 41 9.95 -1.63 7.23
C ILE A 41 10.45 -1.68 8.68
N PRO A 42 9.79 -1.01 9.65
CA PRO A 42 10.26 -0.97 11.03
C PRO A 42 10.47 -2.36 11.64
N PRO A 43 11.54 -2.57 12.43
CA PRO A 43 11.86 -3.87 13.02
C PRO A 43 10.83 -4.32 14.08
N ALA A 44 10.06 -3.38 14.62
CA ALA A 44 8.99 -3.64 15.58
C ALA A 44 7.71 -4.21 14.93
N TRP A 45 7.57 -4.16 13.59
CA TRP A 45 6.39 -4.71 12.94
C TRP A 45 6.38 -6.24 12.96
N SER A 46 5.25 -6.81 13.33
CA SER A 46 4.96 -8.26 13.27
C SER A 46 4.09 -8.59 12.06
N ASN A 47 4.00 -9.89 11.71
CA ASN A 47 3.18 -10.40 10.60
C ASN A 47 3.39 -9.62 9.30
N VAL A 48 4.65 -9.41 8.93
CA VAL A 48 5.02 -8.61 7.77
C VAL A 48 4.88 -9.43 6.49
N TRP A 49 4.10 -8.89 5.57
CA TRP A 49 3.96 -9.35 4.19
C TRP A 49 4.55 -8.29 3.26
N ILE A 50 5.26 -8.74 2.24
CA ILE A 50 5.95 -7.88 1.27
C ILE A 50 5.52 -8.35 -0.13
N CYS A 51 5.21 -7.40 -1.00
CA CYS A 51 4.85 -7.68 -2.38
C CYS A 51 6.06 -8.22 -3.16
N ALA A 52 5.86 -9.32 -3.88
CA ALA A 52 6.87 -9.86 -4.79
C ALA A 52 7.09 -8.97 -6.02
N ASP A 53 6.04 -8.28 -6.48
CA ASP A 53 6.12 -7.37 -7.62
C ASP A 53 6.54 -5.95 -7.16
N ALA A 54 7.66 -5.48 -7.68
CA ALA A 54 8.14 -4.12 -7.45
C ALA A 54 7.15 -3.04 -7.96
N ARG A 55 6.25 -3.36 -8.88
CA ARG A 55 5.23 -2.42 -9.40
C ARG A 55 3.92 -2.44 -8.61
N GLY A 56 3.82 -3.27 -7.57
CA GLY A 56 2.66 -3.34 -6.71
C GLY A 56 2.39 -2.03 -5.98
N HIS A 57 1.15 -1.53 -6.04
CA HIS A 57 0.70 -0.32 -5.35
C HIS A 57 0.99 -0.32 -3.83
N ILE A 58 0.76 -1.45 -3.15
CA ILE A 58 1.21 -1.70 -1.79
C ILE A 58 2.44 -2.60 -1.89
N GLN A 59 3.55 -2.14 -1.30
CA GLN A 59 4.82 -2.87 -1.29
C GLN A 59 5.00 -3.71 -0.03
N ALA A 60 4.46 -3.28 1.11
CA ALA A 60 4.46 -4.10 2.31
C ALA A 60 3.30 -3.78 3.24
N THR A 61 2.92 -4.76 4.05
CA THR A 61 2.02 -4.61 5.17
C THR A 61 2.62 -5.25 6.42
N GLY A 62 2.15 -4.85 7.58
CA GLY A 62 2.53 -5.45 8.85
C GLY A 62 1.63 -4.96 9.97
N ARG A 63 1.88 -5.43 11.19
CA ARG A 63 1.20 -4.97 12.40
C ARG A 63 2.17 -4.20 13.28
N ASP A 64 1.78 -3.01 13.72
CA ASP A 64 2.58 -2.25 14.68
C ASP A 64 2.50 -2.85 16.10
N VAL A 65 3.21 -2.22 17.05
CA VAL A 65 3.21 -2.61 18.47
C VAL A 65 1.82 -2.55 19.13
N LYS A 66 0.88 -1.79 18.55
CA LYS A 66 -0.51 -1.70 19.01
C LYS A 66 -1.43 -2.65 18.23
N GLY A 67 -0.88 -3.56 17.42
CA GLY A 67 -1.62 -4.54 16.62
C GLY A 67 -2.30 -3.97 15.38
N ARG A 68 -2.16 -2.67 15.10
CA ARG A 68 -2.82 -1.99 13.98
C ARG A 68 -2.11 -2.34 12.67
N LYS A 69 -2.90 -2.60 11.62
CA LYS A 69 -2.37 -2.87 10.29
C LYS A 69 -1.75 -1.61 9.70
N GLN A 70 -0.49 -1.70 9.32
CA GLN A 70 0.29 -0.64 8.70
C GLN A 70 0.65 -1.02 7.26
N TYR A 71 0.89 0.00 6.43
CA TYR A 71 1.14 -0.15 5.00
C TYR A 71 2.40 0.62 4.58
N ARG A 72 3.13 0.07 3.61
CA ARG A 72 4.14 0.75 2.80
C ARG A 72 3.66 0.75 1.36
N TYR A 73 3.58 1.94 0.77
CA TYR A 73 3.20 2.12 -0.63
C TYR A 73 4.45 2.22 -1.50
N HIS A 74 4.31 1.92 -2.78
CA HIS A 74 5.37 2.18 -3.75
C HIS A 74 5.64 3.69 -3.85
N THR A 75 6.90 4.12 -3.85
CA THR A 75 7.29 5.53 -3.84
C THR A 75 6.74 6.31 -5.04
N ARG A 76 6.76 5.72 -6.25
CA ARG A 76 6.18 6.33 -7.48
C ARG A 76 4.64 6.37 -7.55
N TRP A 77 3.93 5.80 -6.57
CA TRP A 77 2.47 5.76 -6.64
C TRP A 77 1.83 7.11 -6.26
N HIS A 78 2.58 8.03 -5.63
CA HIS A 78 2.15 9.42 -5.48
C HIS A 78 2.04 10.11 -6.86
N ASP A 79 3.06 9.96 -7.72
CA ASP A 79 3.15 10.66 -9.01
C ASP A 79 2.04 10.25 -10.00
N VAL A 80 1.67 8.97 -10.03
CA VAL A 80 0.64 8.45 -10.96
C VAL A 80 -0.78 8.76 -10.49
N ARG A 81 -0.99 8.87 -9.17
CA ARG A 81 -2.34 9.04 -8.61
C ARG A 81 -2.79 10.49 -8.58
N ASP A 82 -1.87 11.45 -8.55
CA ASP A 82 -2.25 12.87 -8.60
C ASP A 82 -3.00 13.18 -9.90
N ALA A 83 -2.53 12.72 -11.06
CA ALA A 83 -3.18 12.99 -12.35
C ALA A 83 -4.66 12.53 -12.38
N ALA A 84 -4.96 11.29 -11.98
CA ALA A 84 -6.32 10.75 -12.02
C ALA A 84 -7.25 11.33 -10.93
N LYS A 85 -6.69 11.85 -9.83
CA LYS A 85 -7.47 12.45 -8.74
C LYS A 85 -7.90 13.88 -9.08
N TYR A 86 -7.09 14.62 -9.84
CA TYR A 86 -7.46 15.96 -10.33
C TYR A 86 -8.65 15.90 -11.29
N ASP A 87 -8.68 14.96 -12.23
CA ASP A 87 -9.76 14.87 -13.22
C ASP A 87 -11.13 14.63 -12.59
N ARG A 88 -11.21 13.76 -11.57
CA ARG A 88 -12.47 13.52 -10.84
C ARG A 88 -12.92 14.72 -10.02
N MET A 89 -12.00 15.50 -9.45
CA MET A 89 -12.37 16.73 -8.74
C MET A 89 -12.93 17.79 -9.69
N ILE A 90 -12.39 17.90 -10.91
CA ILE A 90 -12.92 18.81 -11.93
C ILE A 90 -14.33 18.36 -12.36
N ALA A 91 -14.53 17.07 -12.62
CA ALA A 91 -15.84 16.52 -12.97
C ALA A 91 -16.87 16.74 -11.85
N PHE A 92 -16.48 16.56 -10.58
CA PHE A 92 -17.33 16.85 -9.44
C PHE A 92 -17.66 18.35 -9.32
N GLY A 93 -16.68 19.22 -9.52
CA GLY A 93 -16.88 20.68 -9.56
C GLY A 93 -17.90 21.11 -10.63
N LYS A 94 -17.90 20.46 -11.79
CA LYS A 94 -18.88 20.69 -12.85
C LYS A 94 -20.29 20.20 -12.50
N ALA A 95 -20.40 19.13 -11.70
CA ALA A 95 -21.69 18.58 -11.27
C ALA A 95 -22.30 19.31 -10.06
N LEU A 96 -21.50 20.07 -9.31
CA LEU A 96 -21.90 20.77 -8.08
C LEU A 96 -23.11 21.71 -8.23
N PRO A 97 -23.24 22.51 -9.32
CA PRO A 97 -24.42 23.36 -9.51
C PRO A 97 -25.72 22.57 -9.60
N ALA A 98 -25.75 21.50 -10.39
CA ALA A 98 -26.93 20.65 -10.56
C ALA A 98 -27.30 19.91 -9.25
N ILE A 99 -26.30 19.48 -8.49
CA ILE A 99 -26.51 18.89 -7.16
C ILE A 99 -27.16 19.90 -6.20
N ARG A 100 -26.67 21.15 -6.19
CA ARG A 100 -27.23 22.21 -5.33
C ARG A 100 -28.66 22.55 -5.69
N GLU A 101 -28.94 22.71 -6.98
CA GLU A 101 -30.29 23.01 -7.47
C GLU A 101 -31.28 21.91 -7.08
N ARG A 102 -30.87 20.64 -7.18
CA ARG A 102 -31.70 19.52 -6.75
C ARG A 102 -31.93 19.49 -5.24
N VAL A 103 -30.90 19.76 -4.45
CA VAL A 103 -31.01 19.83 -2.99
C VAL A 103 -31.94 20.97 -2.55
N GLU A 104 -31.87 22.13 -3.20
CA GLU A 104 -32.77 23.26 -2.90
C GLU A 104 -34.23 22.93 -3.22
N GLN A 105 -34.50 22.25 -4.35
CA GLN A 105 -35.84 21.79 -4.70
C GLN A 105 -36.39 20.77 -3.70
N ASP A 106 -35.57 19.80 -3.29
CA ASP A 106 -35.98 18.72 -2.39
C ASP A 106 -36.15 19.22 -0.93
N LEU A 107 -35.50 20.34 -0.54
CA LEU A 107 -35.62 20.98 0.79
C LEU A 107 -36.69 22.09 0.87
N ALA A 108 -37.29 22.49 -0.26
CA ALA A 108 -38.36 23.48 -0.32
C ALA A 108 -39.77 22.89 -0.13
N LEU A 109 -39.85 21.57 0.14
CA LEU A 109 -41.06 20.83 0.55
C LEU A 109 -41.19 20.82 2.08
#